data_AF-A0A317LUV2-F1
#
_entry.id   AF-A0A317LUV2-F1
#
_cell.length_a   1.000
_cell.length_b   1.000
_cell.length_c   1.000
_cell.angle_alpha   90.00
_cell.angle_beta   90.00
_cell.angle_gamma   90.00
#
_symmetry.space_group_name_H-M   'P 1'
#
loop_
_entity.id
_entity.type
_entity.pdbx_description
1 polymer ?
#
loop_
_entity_poly.entity_id
_entity_poly.type
_entity_poly.pdbx_seq_one_letter_code
_entity_poly.pdbx_strand_id
1 'polypeptide(L)'
;MANKIGRTLCWLKDENGNVGDFVNRFFGTSTLLNQLLNESYDGIAIKFINIEFGNQARFDKYPITPPDSVHYVKRAGANLFYYNLIDFDVFNNLNFEAKKRFVWNVATNSLIKAGDQTNNAELKMAATYALQKGLELELRADIKSLETKVDIGGTPFVASIWILIGEHEMSARLRLQKGQETVFENEIDTSGTGAEFFLDMFKSITVVKDQLVIKAMKDAPGDYPLRIDIPAALLS
;
A
#
# COMPACT_ATOMS: atom_id res chain seq x y z
N MET A 1 -15.66 -1.95 7.62
CA MET A 1 -16.36 -2.41 6.40
C MET A 1 -15.39 -3.27 5.62
N ALA A 2 -15.86 -4.32 4.93
CA ALA A 2 -14.99 -5.08 4.04
C ALA A 2 -14.64 -4.22 2.82
N ASN A 3 -13.38 -4.25 2.39
CA ASN A 3 -12.92 -3.51 1.21
C ASN A 3 -13.68 -3.98 -0.04
N LYS A 4 -14.21 -3.03 -0.83
CA LYS A 4 -14.90 -3.31 -2.10
C LYS A 4 -13.91 -3.50 -3.25
N ILE A 5 -12.72 -2.90 -3.15
CA ILE A 5 -11.60 -3.17 -4.04
C ILE A 5 -10.57 -4.00 -3.26
N GLY A 6 -10.37 -5.24 -3.68
CA GLY A 6 -9.51 -6.18 -2.95
C GLY A 6 -8.05 -5.73 -2.94
N ARG A 7 -7.46 -5.52 -4.12
CA ARG A 7 -6.10 -5.01 -4.28
C ARG A 7 -5.92 -4.25 -5.59
N THR A 8 -5.05 -3.23 -5.56
CA THR A 8 -4.62 -2.46 -6.73
C THR A 8 -3.11 -2.61 -6.90
N LEU A 9 -2.63 -2.91 -8.10
CA LEU A 9 -1.20 -3.04 -8.42
C LEU A 9 -0.82 -2.27 -9.68
N CYS A 10 0.34 -1.61 -9.62
CA CYS A 10 0.98 -0.96 -10.76
C CYS A 10 2.12 -1.82 -11.28
N TRP A 11 2.06 -2.18 -12.56
CA TRP A 11 3.05 -3.02 -13.24
C TRP A 11 3.80 -2.19 -14.28
N LEU A 12 5.13 -2.23 -14.27
CA LEU A 12 5.94 -1.74 -15.39
C LEU A 12 6.39 -2.94 -16.22
N LYS A 13 6.11 -2.90 -17.52
CA LYS A 13 6.40 -4.02 -18.40
C LYS A 13 7.02 -3.58 -19.72
N ASP A 14 8.12 -4.20 -20.11
CA ASP A 14 8.74 -4.05 -21.42
C ASP A 14 8.29 -5.17 -22.38
N GLU A 15 8.96 -5.30 -23.52
CA GLU A 15 8.76 -6.38 -24.48
C GLU A 15 9.15 -7.77 -23.96
N ASN A 16 9.95 -7.84 -22.88
CA ASN A 16 10.45 -9.07 -22.28
C ASN A 16 9.61 -9.49 -21.05
N GLY A 17 8.77 -8.62 -20.51
CA GLY A 17 7.87 -8.93 -19.40
C GLY A 17 7.90 -7.85 -18.33
N ASN A 18 7.89 -8.23 -17.06
CA ASN A 18 8.00 -7.28 -15.96
C ASN A 18 9.41 -6.72 -15.88
N VAL A 19 9.53 -5.39 -15.74
CA VAL A 19 10.81 -4.72 -15.61
C VAL A 19 11.30 -4.82 -14.17
N GLY A 20 12.08 -5.86 -13.85
CA GLY A 20 12.73 -6.05 -12.55
C GLY A 20 11.79 -6.03 -11.33
N ASP A 21 12.31 -5.60 -10.18
CA ASP A 21 11.57 -5.45 -8.91
C ASP A 21 10.69 -4.19 -8.84
N PHE A 22 10.24 -3.67 -10.00
CA PHE A 22 9.50 -2.41 -10.03
C PHE A 22 8.23 -2.43 -9.18
N VAL A 23 7.48 -3.54 -9.28
CA VAL A 23 6.23 -3.74 -8.52
C VAL A 23 6.51 -3.62 -7.03
N ASN A 24 7.64 -4.15 -6.56
CA ASN A 24 8.08 -4.07 -5.18
C ASN A 24 8.45 -2.62 -4.82
N ARG A 25 9.26 -1.94 -5.64
CA ARG A 25 9.69 -0.54 -5.41
C ARG A 25 8.53 0.46 -5.31
N PHE A 26 7.44 0.24 -6.07
CA PHE A 26 6.25 1.09 -6.04
C PHE A 26 5.06 0.42 -5.34
N PHE A 27 5.34 -0.55 -4.48
CA PHE A 27 4.33 -1.24 -3.70
C PHE A 27 3.60 -0.29 -2.73
N GLY A 28 4.33 0.64 -2.10
CA GLY A 28 3.73 1.67 -1.24
C GLY A 28 2.74 2.55 -2.01
N THR A 29 3.11 2.97 -3.22
CA THR A 29 2.21 3.71 -4.12
C THR A 29 0.94 2.93 -4.44
N SER A 30 1.08 1.64 -4.78
CA SER A 30 -0.06 0.77 -5.08
C SER A 30 -0.97 0.56 -3.86
N THR A 31 -0.37 0.44 -2.67
CA THR A 31 -1.08 0.25 -1.41
C THR A 31 -1.85 1.49 -1.00
N LEU A 32 -1.23 2.68 -1.08
CA LEU A 32 -1.89 3.95 -0.84
C LEU A 32 -3.05 4.17 -1.81
N LEU A 33 -2.85 3.87 -3.10
CA LEU A 33 -3.91 3.97 -4.10
C LEU A 33 -5.07 3.05 -3.74
N ASN A 34 -4.80 1.80 -3.37
CA ASN A 34 -5.84 0.85 -2.98
C ASN A 34 -6.64 1.34 -1.76
N GLN A 35 -5.97 1.90 -0.77
CA GLN A 35 -6.62 2.47 0.41
C GLN A 35 -7.54 3.63 0.03
N LEU A 36 -7.02 4.65 -0.67
CA LEU A 36 -7.78 5.84 -1.03
C LEU A 36 -8.94 5.53 -1.99
N LEU A 37 -8.78 4.55 -2.88
CA LEU A 37 -9.89 4.05 -3.68
C LEU A 37 -11.00 3.49 -2.78
N ASN A 38 -10.67 2.65 -1.80
CA ASN A 38 -11.67 2.06 -0.89
C ASN A 38 -12.33 3.08 0.07
N GLU A 39 -11.70 4.23 0.33
CA GLU A 39 -12.31 5.30 1.12
C GLU A 39 -13.51 5.96 0.42
N SER A 40 -13.51 5.98 -0.93
CA SER A 40 -14.56 6.65 -1.72
C SER A 40 -15.35 5.71 -2.64
N TYR A 41 -14.90 4.48 -2.88
CA TYR A 41 -15.52 3.58 -3.85
C TYR A 41 -16.76 2.88 -3.28
N ASP A 42 -17.93 3.15 -3.88
CA ASP A 42 -19.20 2.53 -3.47
C ASP A 42 -19.81 1.59 -4.54
N GLY A 43 -19.10 1.33 -5.64
CA GLY A 43 -19.59 0.49 -6.73
C GLY A 43 -19.60 -1.02 -6.44
N ILE A 44 -19.74 -1.81 -7.51
CA ILE A 44 -19.67 -3.28 -7.46
C ILE A 44 -18.26 -3.72 -7.07
N ALA A 45 -18.14 -4.74 -6.22
CA ALA A 45 -16.84 -5.24 -5.78
C ALA A 45 -15.90 -5.60 -6.95
N ILE A 46 -14.66 -5.13 -6.88
CA ILE A 46 -13.58 -5.42 -7.82
C ILE A 46 -12.51 -6.18 -7.05
N LYS A 47 -12.19 -7.40 -7.43
CA LYS A 47 -11.21 -8.20 -6.67
C LYS A 47 -9.79 -7.68 -6.86
N PHE A 48 -9.41 -7.44 -8.12
CA PHE A 48 -8.09 -6.92 -8.46
C PHE A 48 -8.18 -5.83 -9.52
N ILE A 49 -7.44 -4.76 -9.29
CA ILE A 49 -7.14 -3.72 -10.29
C ILE A 49 -5.66 -3.86 -10.66
N ASN A 50 -5.37 -4.11 -11.92
CA ASN A 50 -4.01 -4.18 -12.46
C ASN A 50 -3.83 -3.07 -13.48
N ILE A 51 -2.92 -2.14 -13.20
CA ILE A 51 -2.58 -1.05 -14.11
C ILE A 51 -1.23 -1.42 -14.72
N GLU A 52 -1.20 -1.68 -16.02
CA GLU A 52 -0.01 -2.09 -16.74
C GLU A 52 0.53 -0.94 -17.58
N PHE A 53 1.73 -0.49 -17.24
CA PHE A 53 2.48 0.51 -17.97
C PHE A 53 3.46 -0.19 -18.91
N GLY A 54 3.28 0.02 -20.21
CA GLY A 54 4.10 -0.58 -21.27
C GLY A 54 4.88 0.46 -22.06
N ASN A 55 6.03 0.09 -22.61
CA ASN A 55 6.66 0.82 -23.72
C ASN A 55 5.99 0.44 -25.06
N GLN A 56 6.32 1.14 -26.15
CA GLN A 56 5.74 0.86 -27.47
C GLN A 56 6.08 -0.57 -27.94
N ALA A 57 7.33 -1.01 -27.74
CA ALA A 57 7.79 -2.35 -28.14
C ALA A 57 6.97 -3.49 -27.52
N ARG A 58 6.51 -3.33 -26.27
CA ARG A 58 5.59 -4.28 -25.63
C ARG A 58 4.28 -4.40 -26.40
N PHE A 59 3.68 -3.27 -26.76
CA PHE A 59 2.40 -3.25 -27.46
C PHE A 59 2.51 -3.77 -28.89
N ASP A 60 3.63 -3.50 -29.56
CA ASP A 60 3.91 -4.04 -30.89
C ASP A 60 4.04 -5.57 -30.85
N LYS A 61 4.68 -6.12 -29.81
CA LYS A 61 4.85 -7.57 -29.61
C LYS A 61 3.56 -8.28 -29.18
N TYR A 62 2.72 -7.62 -28.40
CA TYR A 62 1.46 -8.17 -27.86
C TYR A 62 0.25 -7.30 -28.23
N PRO A 63 -0.15 -7.25 -29.52
CA PRO A 63 -1.13 -6.29 -30.02
C PRO A 63 -2.57 -6.52 -29.53
N ILE A 64 -2.84 -7.67 -28.90
CA ILE A 64 -4.16 -7.99 -28.32
C ILE A 64 -4.53 -7.10 -27.12
N THR A 65 -3.57 -6.39 -26.54
CA THR A 65 -3.78 -5.44 -25.44
C THR A 65 -3.43 -4.04 -25.93
N PRO A 66 -4.33 -3.35 -26.67
CA PRO A 66 -4.00 -2.02 -27.19
C PRO A 66 -3.71 -1.04 -26.04
N PRO A 67 -2.82 -0.06 -26.25
CA PRO A 67 -2.60 0.98 -25.25
C PRO A 67 -3.88 1.80 -25.04
N ASP A 68 -3.98 2.40 -23.86
CA ASP A 68 -5.14 3.19 -23.41
C ASP A 68 -6.45 2.41 -23.39
N SER A 69 -6.40 1.14 -23.00
CA SER A 69 -7.57 0.26 -22.99
C SER A 69 -7.82 -0.41 -21.64
N VAL A 70 -9.10 -0.59 -21.33
CA VAL A 70 -9.57 -1.34 -20.17
C VAL A 70 -10.07 -2.73 -20.57
N HIS A 71 -9.78 -3.72 -19.74
CA HIS A 71 -10.32 -5.07 -19.89
C HIS A 71 -10.82 -5.59 -18.55
N TYR A 72 -12.08 -6.05 -18.50
CA TYR A 72 -12.71 -6.53 -17.28
C TYR A 72 -13.05 -8.02 -17.36
N VAL A 73 -12.44 -8.81 -16.49
CA VAL A 73 -12.54 -10.28 -16.48
C VAL A 73 -13.45 -10.74 -15.35
N LYS A 74 -14.75 -10.88 -15.65
CA LYS A 74 -15.75 -11.38 -14.69
C LYS A 74 -15.46 -12.80 -14.20
N ARG A 75 -15.12 -13.72 -15.12
CA ARG A 75 -14.91 -15.15 -14.82
C ARG A 75 -13.69 -15.42 -13.92
N ALA A 76 -12.73 -14.51 -13.87
CA ALA A 76 -11.54 -14.60 -13.02
C ALA A 76 -11.75 -13.88 -11.66
N GLY A 77 -13.00 -13.69 -11.25
CA GLY A 77 -13.36 -13.06 -9.99
C GLY A 77 -13.37 -11.54 -10.03
N ALA A 78 -13.82 -10.92 -11.12
CA ALA A 78 -13.93 -9.46 -11.25
C ALA A 78 -12.58 -8.71 -11.21
N ASN A 79 -11.69 -9.05 -12.15
CA ASN A 79 -10.41 -8.36 -12.31
C ASN A 79 -10.50 -7.28 -13.38
N LEU A 80 -10.07 -6.06 -13.06
CA LEU A 80 -9.90 -4.95 -13.99
C LEU A 80 -8.44 -4.84 -14.38
N PHE A 81 -8.19 -4.75 -15.69
CA PHE A 81 -6.88 -4.46 -16.25
C PHE A 81 -6.98 -3.14 -17.01
N TYR A 82 -5.99 -2.27 -16.85
CA TYR A 82 -5.82 -1.10 -17.69
C TYR A 82 -4.43 -1.10 -18.29
N TYR A 83 -4.33 -0.96 -19.61
CA TYR A 83 -3.06 -0.93 -20.33
C TYR A 83 -2.76 0.50 -20.75
N ASN A 84 -1.61 1.04 -20.35
CA ASN A 84 -1.21 2.40 -20.65
C ASN A 84 0.21 2.44 -21.25
N LEU A 85 0.40 3.28 -22.25
CA LEU A 85 1.69 3.52 -22.88
C LEU A 85 2.44 4.59 -22.11
N ILE A 86 3.69 4.32 -21.75
CA ILE A 86 4.58 5.29 -21.13
C ILE A 86 5.93 5.30 -21.83
N ASP A 87 6.60 6.45 -21.75
CA ASP A 87 7.97 6.63 -22.22
C ASP A 87 8.94 6.20 -21.11
N PHE A 88 9.64 5.08 -21.34
CA PHE A 88 10.59 4.54 -20.38
C PHE A 88 11.86 5.38 -20.29
N ASP A 89 12.27 6.08 -21.35
CA ASP A 89 13.46 6.92 -21.32
C ASP A 89 13.20 8.14 -20.43
N VAL A 90 12.04 8.78 -20.58
CA VAL A 90 11.60 9.85 -19.67
C VAL A 90 11.51 9.32 -18.25
N PHE A 91 10.81 8.20 -18.05
CA PHE A 91 10.59 7.63 -16.72
C PHE A 91 11.90 7.28 -16.01
N ASN A 92 12.85 6.64 -16.70
CA ASN A 92 14.09 6.18 -16.11
C ASN A 92 15.01 7.32 -15.68
N ASN A 93 14.93 8.48 -16.34
CA ASN A 93 15.69 9.69 -16.01
C ASN A 93 15.14 10.48 -14.79
N LEU A 94 13.99 10.09 -14.25
CA LEU A 94 13.43 10.70 -13.04
C LEU A 94 14.11 10.16 -11.76
N ASN A 95 14.25 11.00 -10.73
CA ASN A 95 14.59 10.56 -9.38
C ASN A 95 13.41 9.81 -8.72
N PHE A 96 13.64 9.14 -7.59
CA PHE A 96 12.61 8.29 -6.97
C PHE A 96 11.31 9.03 -6.65
N GLU A 97 11.37 10.21 -6.03
CA GLU A 97 10.19 11.01 -5.72
C GLU A 97 9.41 11.45 -6.97
N ALA A 98 10.12 11.82 -8.03
CA ALA A 98 9.51 12.15 -9.31
C ALA A 98 8.90 10.92 -9.99
N LYS A 99 9.55 9.75 -9.93
CA LYS A 99 9.00 8.47 -10.41
C LYS A 99 7.72 8.10 -9.64
N LYS A 100 7.72 8.28 -8.32
CA LYS A 100 6.58 8.00 -7.45
C LYS A 100 5.38 8.89 -7.81
N ARG A 101 5.60 10.19 -8.03
CA ARG A 101 4.57 11.12 -8.53
C ARG A 101 4.11 10.79 -9.94
N PHE A 102 5.03 10.39 -10.83
CA PHE A 102 4.70 9.97 -12.18
C PHE A 102 3.77 8.74 -12.16
N VAL A 103 4.16 7.68 -11.45
CA VAL A 103 3.36 6.46 -11.29
C VAL A 103 1.99 6.79 -10.71
N TRP A 104 1.92 7.63 -9.67
CA TRP A 104 0.66 8.06 -9.07
C TRP A 104 -0.28 8.68 -10.11
N ASN A 105 0.19 9.72 -10.80
CA ASN A 105 -0.60 10.46 -11.76
C ASN A 105 -1.06 9.60 -12.92
N VAL A 106 -0.16 8.77 -13.48
CA VAL A 106 -0.51 7.88 -14.58
C VAL A 106 -1.50 6.81 -14.12
N ALA A 107 -1.31 6.23 -12.94
CA ALA A 107 -2.22 5.23 -12.36
C ALA A 107 -3.63 5.79 -12.15
N THR A 108 -3.78 6.92 -11.47
CA THR A 108 -5.10 7.50 -11.18
C THR A 108 -5.79 7.96 -12.45
N ASN A 109 -5.08 8.59 -13.39
CA ASN A 109 -5.66 8.98 -14.68
C ASN A 109 -6.08 7.77 -15.51
N SER A 110 -5.32 6.67 -15.46
CA SER A 110 -5.71 5.39 -16.07
C SER A 110 -7.04 4.89 -15.51
N LEU A 111 -7.23 4.95 -14.19
CA LEU A 111 -8.49 4.50 -13.57
C LEU A 111 -9.66 5.45 -13.83
N ILE A 112 -9.43 6.75 -13.93
CA ILE A 112 -10.45 7.73 -14.36
C ILE A 112 -10.94 7.37 -15.76
N LYS A 113 -10.02 7.15 -16.71
CA LYS A 113 -10.34 6.71 -18.07
C LYS A 113 -11.02 5.34 -18.09
N ALA A 114 -10.55 4.39 -17.27
CA ALA A 114 -11.19 3.08 -17.13
C ALA A 114 -12.64 3.21 -16.66
N GLY A 115 -12.91 4.10 -15.71
CA GLY A 115 -14.26 4.43 -15.25
C GLY A 115 -15.13 4.94 -16.39
N ASP A 116 -14.61 5.86 -17.22
CA ASP A 116 -15.32 6.36 -18.41
C ASP A 116 -15.58 5.26 -19.44
N GLN A 117 -14.56 4.49 -19.82
CA GLN A 117 -14.65 3.42 -20.82
C GLN A 117 -15.60 2.27 -20.40
N THR A 118 -15.79 2.06 -19.10
CA THR A 118 -16.68 1.02 -18.56
C THR A 118 -18.03 1.55 -18.06
N ASN A 119 -18.29 2.85 -18.19
CA ASN A 119 -19.45 3.53 -17.58
C ASN A 119 -19.57 3.26 -16.07
N ASN A 120 -18.44 3.17 -15.37
CA ASN A 120 -18.35 2.96 -13.92
C ASN A 120 -18.03 4.31 -13.24
N ALA A 121 -19.08 5.08 -12.97
CA ALA A 121 -18.97 6.42 -12.41
C ALA A 121 -18.32 6.41 -11.01
N GLU A 122 -18.58 5.36 -10.23
CA GLU A 122 -18.03 5.16 -8.89
C GLU A 122 -16.51 4.98 -8.93
N LEU A 123 -15.99 4.22 -9.90
CA LEU A 123 -14.55 4.06 -10.08
C LEU A 123 -13.89 5.37 -10.49
N LYS A 124 -14.52 6.10 -11.41
CA LYS A 124 -14.04 7.42 -11.83
C LYS A 124 -13.97 8.41 -10.66
N MET A 125 -15.03 8.48 -9.86
CA MET A 125 -15.09 9.33 -8.67
C MET A 125 -14.02 8.95 -7.65
N ALA A 126 -13.89 7.66 -7.31
CA ALA A 126 -12.89 7.18 -6.38
C ALA A 126 -11.46 7.45 -6.87
N ALA A 127 -11.19 7.28 -8.16
CA ALA A 127 -9.87 7.56 -8.74
C ALA A 127 -9.56 9.07 -8.77
N THR A 128 -10.55 9.92 -9.02
CA THR A 128 -10.42 11.39 -8.95
C THR A 128 -10.14 11.84 -7.52
N TYR A 129 -10.87 11.28 -6.55
CA TYR A 129 -10.64 11.49 -5.12
C TYR A 129 -9.22 11.07 -4.74
N ALA A 130 -8.81 9.85 -5.10
CA ALA A 130 -7.48 9.33 -4.80
C ALA A 130 -6.39 10.25 -5.38
N LEU A 131 -6.51 10.67 -6.65
CA LEU A 131 -5.55 11.60 -7.27
C LEU A 131 -5.30 12.84 -6.40
N GLN A 132 -6.38 13.53 -5.99
CA GLN A 132 -6.28 14.72 -5.15
C GLN A 132 -5.72 14.39 -3.77
N LYS A 133 -6.32 13.40 -3.09
CA LYS A 133 -6.00 13.08 -1.71
C LYS A 133 -4.58 12.55 -1.54
N GLY A 134 -4.09 11.74 -2.47
CA GLY A 134 -2.73 11.23 -2.44
C GLY A 134 -1.69 12.34 -2.54
N LEU A 135 -1.95 13.37 -3.37
CA LEU A 135 -1.07 14.53 -3.48
C LEU A 135 -1.07 15.38 -2.19
N GLU A 136 -2.23 15.55 -1.55
CA GLU A 136 -2.34 16.19 -0.22
C GLU A 136 -1.53 15.45 0.86
N LEU A 137 -1.50 14.11 0.79
CA LEU A 137 -0.73 13.26 1.69
C LEU A 137 0.75 13.13 1.30
N GLU A 138 1.20 13.87 0.29
CA GLU A 138 2.55 13.79 -0.27
C GLU A 138 2.96 12.36 -0.65
N LEU A 139 1.96 11.54 -1.02
CA LEU A 139 2.11 10.15 -1.37
C LEU A 139 2.77 9.30 -0.26
N ARG A 140 2.61 9.67 1.02
CA ARG A 140 3.04 8.85 2.15
C ARG A 140 2.11 7.66 2.32
N ALA A 141 2.67 6.45 2.24
CA ALA A 141 1.94 5.19 2.26
C ALA A 141 2.03 4.47 3.61
N ASP A 142 2.29 5.20 4.69
CA ASP A 142 2.46 4.62 6.02
C ASP A 142 1.15 4.01 6.51
N ILE A 143 1.22 2.79 7.03
CA ILE A 143 0.04 2.02 7.42
C ILE A 143 0.05 1.79 8.91
N LYS A 144 -1.03 2.16 9.59
CA LYS A 144 -1.27 1.71 10.96
C LYS A 144 -1.84 0.28 10.92
N SER A 145 -0.97 -0.71 11.06
CA SER A 145 -1.33 -2.13 10.96
C SER A 145 -2.13 -2.62 12.17
N LEU A 146 -1.80 -2.11 13.36
CA LEU A 146 -2.44 -2.51 14.61
C LEU A 146 -2.51 -1.34 15.58
N GLU A 147 -3.60 -1.25 16.33
CA GLU A 147 -3.78 -0.28 17.41
C GLU A 147 -4.57 -0.91 18.55
N THR A 148 -4.12 -0.68 19.78
CA THR A 148 -4.85 -1.11 20.98
C THR A 148 -4.58 -0.18 22.15
N LYS A 149 -5.54 -0.09 23.06
CA LYS A 149 -5.32 0.55 24.36
C LYS A 149 -4.57 -0.41 25.28
N VAL A 150 -3.59 0.11 26.00
CA VAL A 150 -2.84 -0.63 27.02
C VAL A 150 -2.78 0.19 28.30
N ASP A 151 -2.70 -0.49 29.43
CA ASP A 151 -2.47 0.14 30.73
C ASP A 151 -1.02 -0.15 31.15
N ILE A 152 -0.28 0.90 31.47
CA ILE A 152 1.10 0.83 31.92
C ILE A 152 1.18 1.64 33.22
N GLY A 153 1.45 0.98 34.34
CA GLY A 153 1.52 1.62 35.66
C GLY A 153 0.20 2.30 36.09
N GLY A 154 -0.96 1.82 35.65
CA GLY A 154 -2.26 2.47 35.93
C GLY A 154 -2.57 3.66 35.02
N THR A 155 -1.69 3.98 34.06
CA THR A 155 -1.89 5.03 33.07
C THR A 155 -2.30 4.43 31.73
N PRO A 156 -3.39 4.89 31.11
CA PRO A 156 -3.80 4.41 29.79
C PRO A 156 -2.96 5.03 28.68
N PHE A 157 -2.50 4.19 27.74
CA PHE A 157 -1.81 4.56 26.52
C PHE A 157 -2.48 3.93 25.29
N VAL A 158 -2.18 4.48 24.11
CA VAL A 158 -2.45 3.83 22.83
C VAL A 158 -1.15 3.25 22.31
N ALA A 159 -1.10 1.93 22.18
CA ALA A 159 -0.01 1.23 21.51
C ALA A 159 -0.40 0.94 20.06
N SER A 160 0.47 1.28 19.13
CA SER A 160 0.24 1.03 17.70
C SER A 160 1.49 0.54 16.98
N ILE A 161 1.29 -0.24 15.92
CA ILE A 161 2.36 -0.62 15.00
C ILE A 161 2.11 0.08 13.67
N TRP A 162 3.09 0.88 13.26
CA TRP A 162 3.11 1.59 12.00
C TRP A 162 4.10 0.93 11.06
N ILE A 163 3.66 0.61 9.85
CA ILE A 163 4.50 0.15 8.77
C ILE A 163 4.86 1.35 7.91
N LEU A 164 6.12 1.73 7.90
CA LEU A 164 6.67 2.78 7.07
C LEU A 164 7.20 2.15 5.79
N ILE A 165 6.74 2.62 4.63
CA ILE A 165 7.11 2.05 3.33
C ILE A 165 8.09 2.99 2.63
N GLY A 166 9.36 2.59 2.59
CA GLY A 166 10.43 3.29 1.88
C GLY A 166 10.64 2.80 0.45
N GLU A 167 11.69 3.33 -0.19
CA GLU A 167 12.08 2.93 -1.55
C GLU A 167 12.61 1.49 -1.62
N HIS A 168 13.37 1.07 -0.62
CA HIS A 168 14.10 -0.20 -0.60
C HIS A 168 13.62 -1.18 0.45
N GLU A 169 13.02 -0.68 1.53
CA GLU A 169 12.56 -1.50 2.65
C GLU A 169 11.25 -0.99 3.24
N MET A 170 10.62 -1.85 4.03
CA MET A 170 9.53 -1.51 4.94
C MET A 170 10.02 -1.69 6.38
N SER A 171 9.67 -0.74 7.25
CA SER A 171 10.02 -0.78 8.68
C SER A 171 8.75 -0.78 9.52
N ALA A 172 8.64 -1.75 10.43
CA ALA A 172 7.59 -1.78 11.43
C ALA A 172 8.07 -1.04 12.69
N ARG A 173 7.30 -0.05 13.13
CA ARG A 173 7.59 0.74 14.34
C ARG A 173 6.46 0.63 15.34
N LEU A 174 6.80 0.21 16.55
CA LEU A 174 5.94 0.30 17.72
C LEU A 174 5.95 1.75 18.20
N ARG A 175 4.76 2.33 18.41
CA ARG A 175 4.55 3.64 19.05
C ARG A 175 3.66 3.51 20.28
N LEU A 176 4.05 4.14 21.38
CA LEU A 176 3.16 4.43 22.49
C LEU A 176 2.77 5.91 22.47
N GLN A 177 1.48 6.17 22.62
CA GLN A 177 0.93 7.52 22.65
C GLN A 177 0.16 7.79 23.93
N LYS A 178 0.36 8.99 24.49
CA LYS A 178 -0.43 9.54 25.60
C LYS A 178 -1.18 10.76 25.07
N GLY A 179 -2.47 10.60 24.80
CA GLY A 179 -3.22 11.60 24.03
C GLY A 179 -2.71 11.67 22.59
N GLN A 180 -2.23 12.84 22.17
CA GLN A 180 -1.66 13.06 20.82
C GLN A 180 -0.13 12.95 20.77
N GLU A 181 0.52 12.86 21.93
CA GLU A 181 1.98 12.83 22.03
C GLU A 181 2.50 11.39 21.91
N THR A 182 3.51 11.18 21.07
CA THR A 182 4.25 9.91 21.02
C THR A 182 5.35 9.96 22.07
N VAL A 183 5.22 9.14 23.11
CA VAL A 183 6.15 9.13 24.26
C VAL A 183 7.21 8.03 24.15
N PHE A 184 7.02 7.08 23.24
CA PHE A 184 7.96 6.01 22.93
C PHE A 184 7.77 5.56 21.49
N GLU A 185 8.87 5.39 20.77
CA GLU A 185 8.91 4.78 19.44
C GLU A 185 10.09 3.83 19.38
N ASN A 186 9.88 2.63 18.84
CA ASN A 186 10.95 1.67 18.61
C ASN A 186 10.70 0.93 17.29
N GLU A 187 11.76 0.71 16.51
CA GLU A 187 11.70 -0.18 15.35
C GLU A 187 11.68 -1.63 15.86
N ILE A 188 10.78 -2.44 15.31
CA ILE A 188 10.52 -3.80 15.79
C ILE A 188 10.77 -4.88 14.75
N ASP A 189 10.72 -4.54 13.46
CA ASP A 189 10.98 -5.46 12.36
C ASP A 189 11.23 -4.69 11.06
N THR A 190 11.86 -5.35 10.08
CA THR A 190 12.08 -4.81 8.73
C THR A 190 11.83 -5.87 7.67
N SER A 191 11.47 -5.45 6.45
CA SER A 191 11.28 -6.34 5.32
C SER A 191 11.67 -5.65 4.01
N GLY A 192 11.92 -6.44 2.96
CA GLY A 192 12.02 -5.88 1.60
C GLY A 192 10.69 -5.26 1.16
N THR A 193 10.73 -4.28 0.26
CA THR A 193 9.51 -3.72 -0.33
C THR A 193 8.70 -4.79 -1.08
N GLY A 194 7.38 -4.67 -1.07
CA GLY A 194 6.49 -5.64 -1.73
C GLY A 194 6.06 -6.85 -0.89
N ALA A 195 6.57 -7.00 0.33
CA ALA A 195 6.15 -8.07 1.23
C ALA A 195 4.73 -7.82 1.79
N GLU A 196 3.68 -8.13 1.03
CA GLU A 196 2.27 -7.93 1.42
C GLU A 196 1.94 -8.47 2.82
N PHE A 197 2.46 -9.65 3.16
CA PHE A 197 2.30 -10.28 4.48
C PHE A 197 2.81 -9.40 5.64
N PHE A 198 3.81 -8.57 5.40
CA PHE A 198 4.37 -7.67 6.43
C PHE A 198 3.35 -6.63 6.89
N LEU A 199 2.36 -6.29 6.05
CA LEU A 199 1.33 -5.30 6.38
C LEU A 199 0.32 -5.79 7.42
N ASP A 200 0.13 -7.11 7.53
CA ASP A 200 -0.94 -7.70 8.35
C ASP A 200 -0.45 -8.77 9.35
N MET A 201 0.85 -9.04 9.39
CA MET A 201 1.43 -10.08 10.24
C MET A 201 1.24 -9.85 11.74
N PHE A 202 1.18 -8.59 12.20
CA PHE A 202 1.02 -8.27 13.62
C PHE A 202 -0.43 -8.47 14.09
N LYS A 203 -0.63 -9.19 15.20
CA LYS A 203 -1.97 -9.61 15.67
C LYS A 203 -2.39 -9.04 17.00
N SER A 204 -1.46 -8.81 17.93
CA SER A 204 -1.81 -8.22 19.22
C SER A 204 -0.62 -7.55 19.88
N ILE A 205 -0.89 -6.47 20.61
CA ILE A 205 0.05 -5.85 21.57
C ILE A 205 -0.57 -6.02 22.96
N THR A 206 0.18 -6.54 23.91
CA THR A 206 -0.27 -6.72 25.29
C THR A 206 0.82 -6.29 26.26
N VAL A 207 0.45 -5.85 27.46
CA VAL A 207 1.41 -5.58 28.54
C VAL A 207 1.46 -6.79 29.46
N VAL A 208 2.66 -7.30 29.72
CA VAL A 208 2.89 -8.40 30.67
C VAL A 208 4.04 -8.01 31.57
N LYS A 209 3.73 -7.72 32.84
CA LYS A 209 4.65 -7.04 33.77
C LYS A 209 5.09 -5.70 33.14
N ASP A 210 6.39 -5.43 33.09
CA ASP A 210 6.97 -4.18 32.58
C ASP A 210 7.39 -4.29 31.11
N GLN A 211 6.74 -5.17 30.33
CA GLN A 211 7.07 -5.42 28.93
C GLN A 211 5.85 -5.31 28.02
N LEU A 212 6.06 -4.73 26.84
CA LEU A 212 5.17 -4.87 25.71
C LEU A 212 5.48 -6.18 24.99
N VAL A 213 4.45 -6.99 24.80
CA VAL A 213 4.50 -8.29 24.12
C VAL A 213 3.71 -8.18 22.82
N ILE A 214 4.40 -8.30 21.70
CA ILE A 214 3.84 -8.25 20.35
C ILE A 214 3.76 -9.67 19.80
N LYS A 215 2.55 -10.11 19.43
CA LYS A 215 2.34 -11.40 18.75
C LYS A 215 2.14 -11.17 17.26
N ALA A 216 2.78 -12.02 16.45
CA ALA A 216 2.55 -12.10 15.02
C ALA A 216 1.68 -13.32 14.65
N MET A 217 1.37 -13.48 13.37
CA MET A 217 0.78 -14.70 12.82
C MET A 217 1.66 -15.92 13.12
N LYS A 218 1.03 -17.10 13.19
CA LYS A 218 1.72 -18.36 13.47
C LYS A 218 2.88 -18.64 12.50
N ASP A 219 2.71 -18.25 11.24
CA ASP A 219 3.67 -18.52 10.16
C ASP A 219 4.53 -17.28 9.84
N ALA A 220 4.54 -16.28 10.73
CA ALA A 220 5.44 -15.15 10.61
C ALA A 220 6.90 -15.62 10.74
N PRO A 221 7.80 -15.18 9.84
CA PRO A 221 9.22 -15.41 10.01
C PRO A 221 9.73 -14.63 11.24
N GLY A 222 10.69 -15.23 11.97
CA GLY A 222 11.35 -14.59 13.12
C GLY A 222 10.84 -15.06 14.49
N ASP A 223 11.42 -14.47 15.54
CA ASP A 223 11.22 -14.89 16.92
C ASP A 223 10.06 -14.13 17.59
N TYR A 224 8.83 -14.56 17.28
CA TYR A 224 7.62 -14.06 17.94
C TYR A 224 7.12 -15.01 19.04
N PRO A 225 6.61 -14.49 20.18
CA PRO A 225 6.29 -13.09 20.44
C PRO A 225 7.51 -12.22 20.78
N LEU A 226 7.57 -11.04 20.18
CA LEU A 226 8.58 -10.03 20.48
C LEU A 226 8.27 -9.38 21.83
N ARG A 227 9.31 -9.19 22.66
CA ARG A 227 9.22 -8.57 23.99
C ARG A 227 10.08 -7.33 24.03
N ILE A 228 9.49 -6.22 24.44
CA ILE A 228 10.15 -4.91 24.49
C ILE A 228 9.96 -4.35 25.89
N ASP A 229 11.05 -4.04 26.57
CA ASP A 229 11.01 -3.44 27.89
C ASP A 229 10.41 -2.03 27.83
N ILE A 230 9.50 -1.74 28.74
CA ILE A 230 8.88 -0.43 28.87
C ILE A 230 9.90 0.50 29.56
N PRO A 231 10.19 1.69 28.99
CA PRO A 231 11.05 2.66 29.65
C PRO A 231 10.59 2.96 31.08
N ALA A 232 11.52 2.98 32.04
CA ALA A 232 11.20 3.19 33.45
C ALA A 232 10.40 4.48 33.72
N ALA A 233 10.63 5.53 32.93
CA ALA A 233 9.89 6.79 33.00
C ALA A 233 8.38 6.68 32.70
N LEU A 234 7.93 5.56 32.12
CA LEU A 234 6.52 5.30 31.83
C LEU A 234 5.86 4.35 32.83
N LEU A 235 6.62 3.76 33.76
CA LEU A 235 6.12 2.81 34.78
C LEU A 235 5.75 3.51 36.10
N SER A 236 6.08 4.80 36.24
CA SER A 236 5.90 5.61 37.44
C SER A 236 4.56 6.31 37.52
#